data_AF-A0A369RGQ5-F1
#
_entry.id   AF-A0A369RGQ5-F1
#
_cell.length_a   1.000
_cell.length_b   1.000
_cell.length_c   1.000
_cell.angle_alpha   90.00
_cell.angle_beta   90.00
_cell.angle_gamma   90.00
#
_symmetry.space_group_name_H-M   'P 1'
#
loop_
_entity.id
_entity.type
_entity.pdbx_description
1 polymer ?
#
loop_
_entity_poly.entity_id
_entity_poly.type
_entity_poly.pdbx_seq_one_letter_code
_entity_poly.pdbx_strand_id
1 'polypeptide(L)'
;MNIEIKDKQCVAYAEQTSSKSDYSSEYWDSQRSIDLSNLNSEEDSNSSYDLDNSLPFLEGDSSLVEKEIPLTDEESLLSDEFHQEMNDIMEKNKQEYEKIKKSIQKYEESIKAWSKSALEGIEGVVSKYIKRGIKLNSYCDDNRTTVANLVFEKIQDVLDDVTEVTSGRFIYCSEDLATDIYNINIIQNIAEDVLLKGGKVKRCLFYNDRMSHVTMGFVVNPKEDEGQQATTQLIFDHKTKFDDYLSGGCKEIRSRLEEAARESIVNKNKQIQDELEIKIDNIYSHIKYPQDSIVEVVKITNELEVEPLELKVCTLKIGGSIVRIDIEGEDRNYTDIAGSDGIVLTFYTSLGELEVELYLDEEDENFIGVEVRDQEKLEKLKSCNEEIGQNCLLGGLSVNQAIEQGYFKRPRKLCQSSERVSSSRKKEEGVLEAALEAVKDLEYGDIVNSSSNSCEKVMKKSKVRAPGC
;
A
#
# COMPACT_ATOMS: atom_id res chain seq x y z
N MET A 1 24.76 -31.30 -1.04
CA MET A 1 25.68 -31.15 0.11
C MET A 1 26.33 -29.78 0.01
N ASN A 2 25.72 -28.76 0.64
CA ASN A 2 26.28 -27.46 1.06
C ASN A 2 25.13 -26.46 1.33
N ILE A 3 24.21 -26.83 2.22
CA ILE A 3 23.16 -25.93 2.74
C ILE A 3 23.47 -25.51 4.20
N GLU A 4 24.32 -26.26 4.92
CA GLU A 4 24.60 -26.04 6.35
C GLU A 4 25.61 -24.91 6.70
N ILE A 5 26.10 -24.14 5.73
CA ILE A 5 27.18 -23.16 5.99
C ILE A 5 26.68 -21.71 6.10
N LYS A 6 25.51 -21.34 5.55
CA LYS A 6 24.99 -19.96 5.62
C LYS A 6 24.20 -19.66 6.91
N ASP A 7 23.36 -20.59 7.39
CA ASP A 7 22.59 -20.36 8.63
C ASP A 7 23.46 -20.24 9.88
N LYS A 8 24.66 -20.85 9.86
CA LYS A 8 25.64 -20.69 10.94
C LYS A 8 26.31 -19.32 10.96
N GLN A 9 26.34 -18.58 9.84
CA GLN A 9 26.87 -17.21 9.82
C GLN A 9 25.88 -16.21 10.43
N CYS A 10 24.57 -16.42 10.28
CA CYS A 10 23.54 -15.57 10.90
C CYS A 10 23.48 -15.74 12.42
N VAL A 11 23.63 -16.97 12.94
CA VAL A 11 23.65 -17.24 14.39
C VAL A 11 24.96 -16.75 15.03
N ALA A 12 26.10 -16.87 14.33
CA ALA A 12 27.40 -16.43 14.87
C ALA A 12 27.58 -14.89 14.89
N TYR A 13 26.85 -14.13 14.06
CA TYR A 13 26.92 -12.67 14.06
C TYR A 13 26.16 -12.05 15.25
N ALA A 14 25.07 -12.69 15.69
CA ALA A 14 24.31 -12.25 16.87
C ALA A 14 25.06 -12.50 18.19
N GLU A 15 25.95 -13.50 18.24
CA GLU A 15 26.73 -13.81 19.45
C GLU A 15 28.01 -12.95 19.61
N GLN A 16 28.50 -12.29 18.55
CA GLN A 16 29.75 -11.51 18.61
C GLN A 16 29.58 -10.02 18.93
N THR A 17 28.37 -9.45 18.86
CA THR A 17 28.10 -8.03 19.20
C THR A 17 27.68 -7.81 20.66
N SER A 18 27.63 -8.86 21.49
CA SER A 18 27.53 -8.75 22.96
C SER A 18 28.84 -8.24 23.60
N SER A 19 29.37 -7.12 23.10
CA SER A 19 30.30 -6.31 23.88
C SER A 19 29.47 -5.47 24.85
N LYS A 20 29.53 -5.87 26.13
CA LYS A 20 29.10 -5.05 27.27
C LYS A 20 29.65 -3.63 27.09
N SER A 21 28.79 -2.71 26.70
CA SER A 21 29.08 -1.28 26.77
C SER A 21 28.34 -0.74 27.99
N ASP A 22 29.10 -0.41 29.02
CA ASP A 22 28.62 0.35 30.16
C ASP A 22 28.27 1.77 29.67
N TYR A 23 27.02 2.01 29.28
CA TYR A 23 26.52 3.35 28.95
C TYR A 23 25.71 3.94 30.09
N SER A 24 26.18 5.09 30.57
CA SER A 24 25.61 5.96 31.59
C SER A 24 24.25 6.55 31.15
N SER A 25 23.26 6.48 32.05
CA SER A 25 21.82 6.67 31.82
C SER A 25 21.27 8.09 32.02
N GLU A 26 22.09 9.14 31.92
CA GLU A 26 21.69 10.45 32.47
C GLU A 26 20.60 11.24 31.70
N TYR A 27 19.99 10.69 30.63
CA TYR A 27 18.86 11.36 29.94
C TYR A 27 17.51 10.64 30.03
N TRP A 28 17.46 9.40 30.56
CA TRP A 28 16.22 8.59 30.59
C TRP A 28 15.63 8.36 31.99
N ASP A 29 16.24 8.86 33.07
CA ASP A 29 15.85 8.57 34.46
C ASP A 29 14.58 9.29 34.97
N SER A 30 13.63 9.67 34.11
CA SER A 30 12.37 10.31 34.56
C SER A 30 11.08 9.57 34.23
N GLN A 31 11.11 8.32 33.75
CA GLN A 31 9.88 7.51 33.61
C GLN A 31 10.09 6.08 34.12
N ARG A 32 9.04 5.55 34.80
CA ARG A 32 9.04 4.34 35.64
C ARG A 32 9.81 3.16 35.03
N SER A 33 10.72 2.62 35.84
CA SER A 33 11.45 1.38 35.65
C SER A 33 10.60 0.24 35.07
N ILE A 34 10.90 -0.17 33.85
CA ILE A 34 10.63 -1.52 33.37
C ILE A 34 11.92 -2.30 33.63
N ASP A 35 11.80 -3.35 34.46
CA ASP A 35 12.92 -4.20 34.87
C ASP A 35 13.38 -5.07 33.70
N LEU A 36 14.50 -4.68 33.06
CA LEU A 36 15.09 -5.37 31.91
C LEU A 36 16.10 -6.47 32.33
N SER A 37 16.11 -6.88 33.60
CA SER A 37 17.09 -7.87 34.11
C SER A 37 16.76 -9.35 33.82
N ASN A 38 15.66 -9.66 33.14
CA ASN A 38 15.20 -11.04 32.92
C ASN A 38 15.43 -11.62 31.51
N LEU A 39 16.24 -11.01 30.65
CA LEU A 39 16.43 -11.48 29.25
C LEU A 39 17.71 -12.31 28.99
N ASN A 40 18.45 -12.72 30.03
CA ASN A 40 19.61 -13.60 29.86
C ASN A 40 19.55 -14.81 30.81
N SER A 41 18.75 -15.82 30.43
CA SER A 41 19.02 -17.21 30.81
C SER A 41 18.38 -18.14 29.78
N GLU A 42 19.22 -18.72 28.92
CA GLU A 42 18.88 -19.94 28.18
C GLU A 42 18.68 -21.08 29.18
N GLU A 43 17.43 -21.50 29.41
CA GLU A 43 17.08 -22.88 29.71
C GLU A 43 15.69 -23.17 29.11
N ASP A 44 15.60 -24.34 28.49
CA ASP A 44 14.50 -24.86 27.70
C ASP A 44 13.09 -24.75 28.34
N SER A 45 12.10 -24.71 27.43
CA SER A 45 10.72 -25.19 27.59
C SER A 45 9.64 -24.15 27.97
N ASN A 46 8.78 -23.87 26.97
CA ASN A 46 7.38 -23.48 27.12
C ASN A 46 7.07 -22.13 27.82
N SER A 47 7.71 -21.03 27.41
CA SER A 47 7.05 -19.72 27.56
C SER A 47 6.18 -19.47 26.33
N SER A 48 4.89 -19.75 26.44
CA SER A 48 3.87 -19.20 25.55
C SER A 48 3.84 -17.68 25.73
N TYR A 49 4.78 -16.96 25.13
CA TYR A 49 4.50 -15.60 24.73
C TYR A 49 3.47 -15.72 23.62
N ASP A 50 2.29 -15.18 23.87
CA ASP A 50 1.14 -15.25 22.98
C ASP A 50 1.57 -14.99 21.53
N LEU A 51 1.40 -16.01 20.69
CA LEU A 51 1.58 -15.96 19.23
C LEU A 51 0.67 -14.91 18.57
N ASP A 52 -0.25 -14.30 19.32
CA ASP A 52 -1.17 -13.24 18.89
C ASP A 52 -0.54 -11.84 18.78
N ASN A 53 0.72 -11.65 19.19
CA ASN A 53 1.41 -10.35 19.12
C ASN A 53 2.43 -10.21 17.99
N SER A 54 2.43 -11.10 16.97
CA SER A 54 3.26 -10.86 15.79
C SER A 54 2.73 -9.66 15.02
N LEU A 55 3.57 -8.67 14.76
CA LEU A 55 3.23 -7.55 13.89
C LEU A 55 2.79 -8.09 12.51
N PRO A 56 1.68 -7.59 11.95
CA PRO A 56 1.01 -8.22 10.80
C PRO A 56 1.84 -8.20 9.51
N PHE A 57 2.84 -7.33 9.44
CA PHE A 57 3.75 -7.14 8.30
C PHE A 57 5.10 -7.85 8.46
N LEU A 58 5.35 -8.50 9.60
CA LEU A 58 6.55 -9.33 9.75
C LEU A 58 6.30 -10.71 9.15
N GLU A 59 7.29 -11.22 8.41
CA GLU A 59 7.30 -12.62 8.03
C GLU A 59 7.25 -13.48 9.29
N GLY A 60 6.27 -14.39 9.37
CA GLY A 60 6.22 -15.37 10.44
C GLY A 60 7.35 -16.39 10.27
N ASP A 61 7.92 -16.89 11.37
CA ASP A 61 8.91 -17.99 11.38
C ASP A 61 8.36 -19.31 10.78
N SER A 62 7.08 -19.34 10.43
CA SER A 62 6.41 -20.48 9.80
C SER A 62 6.76 -20.54 8.32
N SER A 63 7.53 -21.56 7.94
CA SER A 63 7.90 -21.96 6.58
C SER A 63 6.71 -22.36 5.68
N LEU A 64 5.49 -21.92 5.99
CA LEU A 64 4.38 -21.95 5.06
C LEU A 64 4.70 -20.90 3.99
N VAL A 65 5.51 -21.32 3.03
CA VAL A 65 5.57 -20.73 1.70
C VAL A 65 4.11 -20.59 1.28
N GLU A 66 3.58 -19.40 1.44
CA GLU A 66 2.31 -19.04 0.86
C GLU A 66 2.46 -19.41 -0.61
N LYS A 67 1.61 -20.32 -1.11
CA LYS A 67 1.65 -20.66 -2.53
C LYS A 67 1.45 -19.35 -3.28
N GLU A 68 2.53 -18.80 -3.80
CA GLU A 68 2.51 -17.62 -4.64
C GLU A 68 1.53 -17.91 -5.77
N ILE A 69 0.60 -16.98 -5.97
CA ILE A 69 -0.16 -16.96 -7.22
C ILE A 69 0.91 -16.78 -8.31
N PRO A 70 0.99 -17.69 -9.31
CA PRO A 70 1.98 -17.58 -10.37
C PRO A 70 1.96 -16.19 -10.97
N LEU A 71 3.13 -15.58 -11.11
CA LEU A 71 3.25 -14.28 -11.78
C LEU A 71 2.87 -14.44 -13.25
N THR A 72 2.22 -13.42 -13.80
CA THR A 72 2.13 -13.28 -15.26
C THR A 72 3.50 -12.91 -15.83
N ASP A 73 3.69 -13.08 -17.14
CA ASP A 73 4.94 -12.67 -17.81
C ASP A 73 5.23 -11.17 -17.61
N GLU A 74 4.19 -10.34 -17.60
CA GLU A 74 4.28 -8.90 -17.35
C GLU A 74 4.68 -8.59 -15.90
N GLU A 75 4.11 -9.30 -14.92
CA GLU A 75 4.45 -9.13 -13.50
C GLU A 75 5.88 -9.60 -13.21
N SER A 76 6.33 -10.66 -13.87
CA SER A 76 7.72 -11.13 -13.79
C SER A 76 8.68 -10.10 -14.36
N LEU A 77 8.39 -9.57 -15.55
CA LEU A 77 9.20 -8.52 -16.19
C LEU A 77 9.29 -7.26 -15.31
N LEU A 78 8.19 -6.88 -14.66
CA LEU A 78 8.16 -5.73 -13.75
C LEU A 78 9.09 -5.94 -12.55
N SER A 79 9.17 -7.16 -12.03
CA SER A 79 10.06 -7.52 -10.92
C SER A 79 11.54 -7.48 -11.32
N ASP A 80 11.86 -7.96 -12.53
CA ASP A 80 13.21 -7.91 -13.10
C ASP A 80 13.66 -6.46 -13.34
N GLU A 81 12.79 -5.62 -13.92
CA GLU A 81 13.04 -4.19 -14.13
C GLU A 81 13.29 -3.47 -12.80
N PHE A 82 12.47 -3.75 -11.78
CA PHE A 82 12.66 -3.20 -10.44
C PHE A 82 14.01 -3.59 -9.85
N HIS A 83 14.36 -4.88 -9.90
CA HIS A 83 15.62 -5.39 -9.37
C HIS A 83 16.82 -4.73 -10.06
N GLN A 84 16.78 -4.61 -11.39
CA GLN A 84 17.84 -3.97 -12.16
C GLN A 84 17.97 -2.48 -11.81
N GLU A 85 16.87 -1.73 -11.78
CA GLU A 85 16.90 -0.28 -11.50
C GLU A 85 17.36 0.00 -10.07
N MET A 86 16.96 -0.84 -9.10
CA MET A 86 17.44 -0.77 -7.73
C MET A 86 18.96 -1.00 -7.66
N ASN A 87 19.48 -2.03 -8.33
CA ASN A 87 20.92 -2.29 -8.39
C ASN A 87 21.70 -1.16 -9.08
N ASP A 88 21.16 -0.58 -10.15
CA ASP A 88 21.79 0.54 -10.86
C ASP A 88 21.92 1.78 -9.97
N ILE A 89 20.91 2.06 -9.13
CA ILE A 89 20.98 3.15 -8.15
C ILE A 89 22.00 2.83 -7.07
N MET A 90 22.02 1.60 -6.55
CA MET A 90 22.98 1.21 -5.51
C MET A 90 24.43 1.29 -5.99
N GLU A 91 24.71 0.89 -7.23
CA GLU A 91 26.05 1.01 -7.82
C GLU A 91 26.45 2.48 -8.00
N LYS A 92 25.53 3.35 -8.44
CA LYS A 92 25.79 4.81 -8.51
C LYS A 92 26.07 5.39 -7.13
N ASN A 93 25.24 5.05 -6.14
CA ASN A 93 25.39 5.50 -4.75
C ASN A 93 26.76 5.11 -4.20
N LYS A 94 27.18 3.86 -4.41
CA LYS A 94 28.50 3.35 -3.99
C LYS A 94 29.65 4.10 -4.65
N GLN A 95 29.56 4.36 -5.95
CA GLN A 95 30.59 5.13 -6.66
C GLN A 95 30.70 6.58 -6.18
N GLU A 96 29.57 7.20 -5.82
CA GLU A 96 29.56 8.54 -5.24
C GLU A 96 30.13 8.56 -3.82
N TYR A 97 29.76 7.59 -3.00
CA TYR A 97 30.30 7.41 -1.67
C TYR A 97 31.83 7.30 -1.67
N GLU A 98 32.39 6.49 -2.57
CA GLU A 98 33.83 6.33 -2.74
C GLU A 98 34.56 7.62 -3.18
N LYS A 99 33.87 8.55 -3.87
CA LYS A 99 34.42 9.87 -4.19
C LYS A 99 34.44 10.77 -2.95
N ILE A 100 33.39 10.72 -2.13
CA ILE A 100 33.27 11.50 -0.89
C ILE A 100 34.33 11.03 0.12
N LYS A 101 34.50 9.71 0.29
CA LYS A 101 35.50 9.09 1.18
C LYS A 101 36.93 9.57 0.92
N LYS A 102 37.26 9.92 -0.33
CA LYS A 102 38.58 10.45 -0.72
C LYS A 102 38.77 11.94 -0.43
N SER A 103 37.70 12.67 -0.09
CA SER A 103 37.69 14.13 0.07
C SER A 103 37.56 14.54 1.54
N ILE A 104 38.67 14.94 2.18
CA ILE A 104 38.75 15.17 3.64
C ILE A 104 38.03 16.45 4.12
N GLN A 105 37.80 17.44 3.25
CA GLN A 105 37.57 18.82 3.71
C GLN A 105 36.10 19.17 4.06
N LYS A 106 35.12 18.31 3.76
CA LYS A 106 33.68 18.49 4.04
C LYS A 106 32.93 17.17 4.25
N TYR A 107 33.55 16.26 4.99
CA TYR A 107 33.13 14.87 5.04
C TYR A 107 31.70 14.69 5.60
N GLU A 108 31.37 15.30 6.74
CA GLU A 108 30.06 15.13 7.40
C GLU A 108 28.88 15.68 6.58
N GLU A 109 28.93 16.94 6.13
CA GLU A 109 27.87 17.54 5.29
C GLU A 109 27.67 16.76 3.98
N SER A 110 28.75 16.24 3.41
CA SER A 110 28.72 15.50 2.15
C SER A 110 28.11 14.12 2.33
N ILE A 111 28.35 13.43 3.46
CA ILE A 111 27.68 12.17 3.80
C ILE A 111 26.20 12.38 4.08
N LYS A 112 25.82 13.46 4.78
CA LYS A 112 24.39 13.78 4.99
C LYS A 112 23.67 13.96 3.66
N ALA A 113 24.25 14.76 2.77
CA ALA A 113 23.68 14.98 1.44
C ALA A 113 23.64 13.68 0.63
N TRP A 114 24.68 12.85 0.71
CA TRP A 114 24.75 11.57 0.01
C TRP A 114 23.72 10.56 0.52
N SER A 115 23.64 10.32 1.83
CA SER A 115 22.69 9.38 2.43
C SER A 115 21.25 9.78 2.11
N LYS A 116 20.93 11.07 2.22
CA LYS A 116 19.65 11.61 1.80
C LYS A 116 19.38 11.33 0.31
N SER A 117 20.31 11.66 -0.57
CA SER A 117 20.15 11.43 -2.02
C SER A 117 20.03 9.94 -2.37
N ALA A 118 20.73 9.07 -1.65
CA ALA A 118 20.68 7.63 -1.83
C ALA A 118 19.31 7.07 -1.43
N LEU A 119 18.78 7.51 -0.28
CA LEU A 119 17.45 7.14 0.20
C LEU A 119 16.34 7.71 -0.69
N GLU A 120 16.44 8.96 -1.16
CA GLU A 120 15.52 9.56 -2.14
C GLU A 120 15.54 8.78 -3.47
N GLY A 121 16.70 8.24 -3.87
CA GLY A 121 16.82 7.35 -5.02
C GLY A 121 16.06 6.03 -4.84
N ILE A 122 16.15 5.43 -3.65
CA ILE A 122 15.39 4.23 -3.30
C ILE A 122 13.89 4.54 -3.27
N GLU A 123 13.48 5.61 -2.58
CA GLU A 123 12.09 6.09 -2.52
C GLU A 123 11.51 6.28 -3.93
N GLY A 124 12.24 6.97 -4.82
CA GLY A 124 11.82 7.20 -6.20
C GLY A 124 11.56 5.92 -6.99
N VAL A 125 12.39 4.88 -6.82
CA VAL A 125 12.17 3.56 -7.44
C VAL A 125 10.97 2.86 -6.80
N VAL A 126 10.91 2.80 -5.47
CA VAL A 126 9.79 2.17 -4.76
C VAL A 126 8.46 2.79 -5.17
N SER A 127 8.31 4.11 -5.08
CA SER A 127 7.07 4.79 -5.46
C SER A 127 6.72 4.59 -6.94
N LYS A 128 7.71 4.53 -7.83
CA LYS A 128 7.49 4.26 -9.26
C LYS A 128 6.89 2.88 -9.49
N TYR A 129 7.45 1.82 -8.88
CA TYR A 129 7.01 0.45 -9.13
C TYR A 129 5.76 0.05 -8.34
N ILE A 130 5.55 0.62 -7.15
CA ILE A 130 4.27 0.49 -6.44
C ILE A 130 3.12 1.00 -7.31
N LYS A 131 3.27 2.18 -7.93
CA LYS A 131 2.26 2.74 -8.86
C LYS A 131 2.04 1.87 -10.11
N ARG A 132 3.06 1.14 -10.55
CA ARG A 132 2.97 0.18 -11.66
C ARG A 132 2.35 -1.16 -11.26
N GLY A 133 2.01 -1.36 -9.98
CA GLY A 133 1.41 -2.60 -9.51
C GLY A 133 2.42 -3.72 -9.25
N ILE A 134 3.64 -3.42 -8.80
CA ILE A 134 4.57 -4.50 -8.41
C ILE A 134 4.04 -5.29 -7.21
N LYS A 135 4.21 -6.62 -7.23
CA LYS A 135 3.94 -7.47 -6.07
C LYS A 135 5.12 -7.38 -5.09
N LEU A 136 4.83 -6.95 -3.87
CA LEU A 136 5.80 -6.71 -2.81
C LEU A 136 6.31 -8.01 -2.20
N ASN A 137 5.47 -9.06 -2.19
CA ASN A 137 5.81 -10.34 -1.59
C ASN A 137 6.35 -11.36 -2.60
N SER A 138 6.46 -11.01 -3.88
CA SER A 138 7.06 -11.89 -4.89
C SER A 138 8.57 -11.78 -4.93
N TYR A 139 9.23 -12.88 -5.29
CA TYR A 139 10.67 -12.91 -5.50
C TYR A 139 11.11 -12.07 -6.71
N CYS A 140 12.15 -11.26 -6.53
CA CYS A 140 12.74 -10.42 -7.58
C CYS A 140 14.20 -10.79 -7.89
N ASP A 141 14.74 -11.85 -7.30
CA ASP A 141 16.07 -12.37 -7.58
C ASP A 141 16.16 -13.89 -7.44
N ASP A 142 17.27 -14.46 -7.93
CA ASP A 142 17.58 -15.89 -7.81
C ASP A 142 17.80 -16.36 -6.36
N ASN A 143 18.04 -15.42 -5.44
CA ASN A 143 18.28 -15.70 -4.02
C ASN A 143 16.99 -15.83 -3.21
N ARG A 144 15.82 -15.72 -3.85
CA ARG A 144 14.51 -15.72 -3.18
C ARG A 144 14.35 -14.54 -2.22
N THR A 145 14.87 -13.39 -2.62
CA THR A 145 14.60 -12.11 -1.95
C THR A 145 13.30 -11.55 -2.52
N THR A 146 12.33 -11.27 -1.64
CA THR A 146 11.09 -10.59 -2.06
C THR A 146 11.37 -9.12 -2.33
N VAL A 147 10.53 -8.47 -3.13
CA VAL A 147 10.61 -7.01 -3.39
C VAL A 147 10.68 -6.20 -2.10
N ALA A 148 9.79 -6.49 -1.13
CA ALA A 148 9.80 -5.82 0.18
C ALA A 148 11.13 -6.02 0.91
N ASN A 149 11.64 -7.27 1.02
CA ASN A 149 12.92 -7.52 1.68
C ASN A 149 14.08 -6.81 0.97
N LEU A 150 14.11 -6.79 -0.37
CA LEU A 150 15.15 -6.10 -1.13
C LEU A 150 15.18 -4.59 -0.82
N VAL A 151 14.02 -3.95 -0.70
CA VAL A 151 13.93 -2.54 -0.31
C VAL A 151 14.59 -2.29 1.04
N PHE A 152 14.23 -3.09 2.05
CA PHE A 152 14.79 -2.94 3.40
C PHE A 152 16.29 -3.29 3.44
N GLU A 153 16.74 -4.29 2.68
CA GLU A 153 18.17 -4.59 2.51
C GLU A 153 18.92 -3.39 1.91
N LYS A 154 18.36 -2.71 0.90
CA LYS A 154 19.03 -1.57 0.26
C LYS A 154 19.06 -0.32 1.14
N ILE A 155 18.02 -0.10 1.93
CA ILE A 155 18.07 0.94 2.97
C ILE A 155 19.18 0.59 3.97
N GLN A 156 19.26 -0.66 4.42
CA GLN A 156 20.29 -1.08 5.35
C GLN A 156 21.69 -0.90 4.77
N ASP A 157 21.93 -1.29 3.50
CA ASP A 157 23.21 -1.06 2.80
C ASP A 157 23.63 0.42 2.88
N VAL A 158 22.70 1.37 2.64
CA VAL A 158 22.98 2.81 2.73
C VAL A 158 23.31 3.22 4.16
N LEU A 159 22.57 2.72 5.16
CA LEU A 159 22.83 3.04 6.56
C LEU A 159 24.20 2.50 6.99
N ASP A 160 24.53 1.26 6.62
CA ASP A 160 25.76 0.54 6.92
C ASP A 160 27.00 1.29 6.38
N ASP A 161 26.93 1.84 5.17
CA ASP A 161 27.98 2.66 4.56
C ASP A 161 28.27 3.94 5.35
N VAL A 162 27.25 4.59 5.95
CA VAL A 162 27.45 5.77 6.81
C VAL A 162 28.16 5.42 8.12
N THR A 163 28.00 4.18 8.60
CA THR A 163 28.50 3.72 9.90
C THR A 163 30.00 3.42 9.90
N GLU A 164 30.50 2.79 8.83
CA GLU A 164 31.87 2.27 8.81
C GLU A 164 32.88 3.39 9.07
N VAL A 165 32.59 4.59 8.56
CA VAL A 165 33.51 5.72 8.72
C VAL A 165 33.35 6.44 10.04
N THR A 166 32.21 6.30 10.71
CA THR A 166 32.01 6.89 12.03
C THR A 166 32.61 6.05 13.17
N SER A 167 32.87 4.75 12.97
CA SER A 167 33.44 3.82 13.96
C SER A 167 34.88 4.14 14.47
N GLY A 168 35.49 5.24 14.02
CA GLY A 168 36.74 5.79 14.59
C GLY A 168 36.56 6.92 15.62
N ARG A 169 35.33 7.40 15.86
CA ARG A 169 34.97 8.38 16.91
C ARG A 169 33.75 7.88 17.66
N PHE A 170 33.77 7.97 18.98
CA PHE A 170 32.59 7.75 19.82
C PHE A 170 31.47 8.71 19.37
N ILE A 171 30.36 8.18 18.88
CA ILE A 171 29.16 8.94 18.55
C ILE A 171 28.17 8.84 19.69
N TYR A 172 27.78 10.00 20.23
CA TYR A 172 26.54 10.12 21.00
C TYR A 172 25.36 9.98 20.04
N CYS A 173 24.29 9.26 20.42
CA CYS A 173 23.12 8.99 19.56
C CYS A 173 22.47 10.22 18.90
N SER A 174 22.77 11.45 19.33
CA SER A 174 22.35 12.69 18.67
C SER A 174 23.16 13.09 17.43
N GLU A 175 24.26 12.40 17.15
CA GLU A 175 25.21 12.70 16.07
C GLU A 175 25.29 11.60 15.00
N ASP A 176 24.48 10.53 15.11
CA ASP A 176 24.45 9.51 14.08
C ASP A 176 23.76 10.05 12.82
N LEU A 177 24.55 10.26 11.76
CA LEU A 177 24.10 10.75 10.46
C LEU A 177 23.04 9.84 9.81
N ALA A 178 23.02 8.55 10.18
CA ALA A 178 21.98 7.59 9.77
C ALA A 178 20.61 7.89 10.40
N THR A 179 20.59 8.61 11.53
CA THR A 179 19.38 8.98 12.28
C THR A 179 19.01 10.47 12.12
N ASP A 180 19.53 11.13 11.08
CA ASP A 180 19.09 12.47 10.70
C ASP A 180 17.58 12.46 10.40
N ILE A 181 16.85 13.45 10.91
CA ILE A 181 15.37 13.48 10.86
C ILE A 181 14.83 13.37 9.42
N TYR A 182 15.58 13.86 8.42
CA TYR A 182 15.18 13.72 7.02
C TYR A 182 15.32 12.27 6.53
N ASN A 183 16.40 11.59 6.90
CA ASN A 183 16.62 10.19 6.56
C ASN A 183 15.58 9.31 7.25
N ILE A 184 15.28 9.57 8.53
CA ILE A 184 14.20 8.90 9.27
C ILE A 184 12.87 9.07 8.53
N ASN A 185 12.53 10.29 8.11
CA ASN A 185 11.28 10.54 7.41
C ASN A 185 11.19 9.79 6.08
N ILE A 186 12.26 9.80 5.26
CA ILE A 186 12.27 9.07 3.98
C ILE A 186 12.09 7.56 4.22
N ILE A 187 12.79 6.99 5.21
CA ILE A 187 12.67 5.56 5.53
C ILE A 187 11.28 5.23 6.05
N GLN A 188 10.70 6.07 6.92
CA GLN A 188 9.33 5.88 7.40
C GLN A 188 8.31 5.97 6.25
N ASN A 189 8.46 6.92 5.32
CA ASN A 189 7.63 6.99 4.11
C ASN A 189 7.73 5.71 3.28
N ILE A 190 8.94 5.23 2.99
CA ILE A 190 9.15 4.00 2.23
C ILE A 190 8.51 2.80 2.95
N ALA A 191 8.71 2.69 4.26
CA ALA A 191 8.15 1.61 5.07
C ALA A 191 6.61 1.66 5.10
N GLU A 192 6.01 2.85 5.16
CA GLU A 192 4.58 3.04 5.07
C GLU A 192 4.04 2.58 3.71
N ASP A 193 4.63 3.07 2.62
CA ASP A 193 4.24 2.73 1.25
C ASP A 193 4.33 1.22 0.98
N VAL A 194 5.33 0.54 1.54
CA VAL A 194 5.52 -0.91 1.35
C VAL A 194 4.63 -1.73 2.29
N LEU A 195 4.63 -1.43 3.59
CA LEU A 195 4.02 -2.32 4.60
C LEU A 195 2.51 -2.11 4.73
N LEU A 196 2.00 -0.88 4.62
CA LEU A 196 0.54 -0.67 4.60
C LEU A 196 -0.11 -1.27 3.35
N LYS A 197 0.65 -1.37 2.26
CA LYS A 197 0.26 -2.07 1.04
C LYS A 197 0.46 -3.60 1.11
N GLY A 198 0.70 -4.16 2.30
CA GLY A 198 0.72 -5.61 2.50
C GLY A 198 2.07 -6.29 2.21
N GLY A 199 3.13 -5.51 2.00
CA GLY A 199 4.49 -6.04 1.97
C GLY A 199 4.85 -6.70 3.30
N LYS A 200 5.50 -7.86 3.23
CA LYS A 200 6.04 -8.59 4.38
C LYS A 200 7.55 -8.47 4.40
N VAL A 201 8.08 -8.18 5.58
CA VAL A 201 9.51 -7.98 5.78
C VAL A 201 10.03 -8.93 6.86
N LYS A 202 11.24 -9.44 6.64
CA LYS A 202 11.95 -10.22 7.66
C LYS A 202 12.19 -9.37 8.90
N ARG A 203 11.94 -9.95 10.07
CA ARG A 203 12.17 -9.31 11.36
C ARG A 203 13.60 -8.78 11.50
N CYS A 204 14.59 -9.53 11.02
CA CYS A 204 16.00 -9.13 11.10
C CYS A 204 16.35 -7.94 10.21
N LEU A 205 15.56 -7.61 9.17
CA LEU A 205 15.75 -6.42 8.36
C LEU A 205 15.03 -5.22 8.99
N PHE A 206 13.86 -5.44 9.58
CA PHE A 206 13.02 -4.38 10.16
C PHE A 206 13.54 -3.87 11.52
N TYR A 207 14.09 -4.76 12.34
CA TYR A 207 14.62 -4.42 13.68
C TYR A 207 16.15 -4.53 13.77
N ASN A 208 16.86 -4.50 12.64
CA ASN A 208 18.32 -4.46 12.65
C ASN A 208 18.83 -3.17 13.28
N ASP A 209 19.84 -3.24 14.15
CA ASP A 209 20.67 -2.14 14.68
C ASP A 209 20.09 -0.74 14.44
N ARG A 210 20.42 -0.13 13.29
CA ARG A 210 20.03 1.25 12.95
C ARG A 210 18.64 1.37 12.38
N MET A 211 18.14 0.35 11.70
CA MET A 211 16.73 0.30 11.29
C MET A 211 15.82 0.37 12.52
N SER A 212 16.22 -0.27 13.64
CA SER A 212 15.45 -0.24 14.89
C SER A 212 15.24 1.18 15.44
N HIS A 213 16.21 2.09 15.26
CA HIS A 213 16.07 3.49 15.66
C HIS A 213 14.98 4.22 14.87
N VAL A 214 14.81 3.86 13.59
CA VAL A 214 13.78 4.41 12.72
C VAL A 214 12.43 3.75 12.99
N THR A 215 12.42 2.43 13.14
CA THR A 215 11.18 1.63 13.18
C THR A 215 10.54 1.54 14.57
N MET A 216 11.34 1.58 15.65
CA MET A 216 10.85 1.69 17.04
C MET A 216 10.75 3.15 17.51
N GLY A 217 11.16 4.10 16.67
CA GLY A 217 11.06 5.53 16.91
C GLY A 217 9.62 6.05 16.87
N PHE A 218 9.47 7.35 17.08
CA PHE A 218 8.18 8.02 16.92
C PHE A 218 7.92 8.34 15.45
N VAL A 219 6.64 8.43 15.08
CA VAL A 219 6.22 8.88 13.74
C VAL A 219 6.76 10.29 13.48
N VAL A 220 7.36 10.54 12.32
CA VAL A 220 7.76 11.88 11.88
C VAL A 220 6.68 12.46 10.99
N ASN A 221 6.26 13.69 11.28
CA ASN A 221 5.24 14.39 10.49
C ASN A 221 5.77 15.70 9.92
N PRO A 222 5.46 16.04 8.66
CA PRO A 222 5.64 17.38 8.14
C PRO A 222 4.65 18.35 8.78
N LYS A 223 5.14 19.49 9.28
CA LYS A 223 4.33 20.65 9.58
C LYS A 223 4.51 21.70 8.50
N GLU A 224 3.40 22.14 7.96
CA GLU A 224 3.34 23.36 7.15
C GLU A 224 3.14 24.55 8.08
N ASP A 225 4.11 25.47 8.10
CA ASP A 225 3.89 26.78 8.72
C ASP A 225 2.93 27.60 7.83
N GLU A 226 1.81 28.06 8.39
CA GLU A 226 0.84 28.95 7.72
C GLU A 226 1.37 30.39 7.50
N GLY A 227 2.69 30.56 7.29
CA GLY A 227 3.38 31.84 7.13
C GLY A 227 4.19 31.92 5.84
N GLN A 228 4.27 33.12 5.24
CA GLN A 228 4.86 33.39 3.92
C GLN A 228 6.24 32.73 3.74
N GLN A 229 6.29 31.78 2.79
CA GLN A 229 7.31 30.76 2.50
C GLN A 229 7.06 29.44 3.27
N ALA A 230 6.25 28.57 2.65
CA ALA A 230 6.06 27.18 3.07
C ALA A 230 7.43 26.49 3.17
N THR A 231 7.98 26.42 4.38
CA THR A 231 9.13 25.58 4.70
C THR A 231 8.59 24.40 5.49
N THR A 232 8.72 23.19 4.95
CA THR A 232 8.26 21.97 5.60
C THR A 232 9.19 21.65 6.76
N GLN A 233 8.71 21.82 7.99
CA GLN A 233 9.45 21.44 9.20
C GLN A 233 9.01 20.04 9.64
N LEU A 234 9.96 19.10 9.82
CA LEU A 234 9.67 17.75 10.31
C LEU A 234 9.68 17.71 11.84
N ILE A 235 8.66 17.11 12.45
CA ILE A 235 8.53 16.98 13.92
C ILE A 235 8.06 15.58 14.30
N PHE A 236 8.62 15.02 15.36
CA PHE A 236 8.16 13.76 15.94
C PHE A 236 6.79 13.89 16.60
N ASP A 237 5.86 12.99 16.28
CA ASP A 237 4.68 12.71 17.09
C ASP A 237 5.06 11.82 18.26
N HIS A 238 5.35 12.44 19.40
CA HIS A 238 5.72 11.75 20.65
C HIS A 238 4.61 10.88 21.25
N LYS A 239 3.47 10.71 20.59
CA LYS A 239 2.36 9.90 21.09
C LYS A 239 2.37 8.48 20.53
N THR A 240 2.94 8.26 19.35
CA THR A 240 2.76 7.02 18.59
C THR A 240 4.09 6.50 18.11
N LYS A 241 4.43 5.26 18.49
CA LYS A 241 5.58 4.56 17.90
C LYS A 241 5.25 4.16 16.47
N PHE A 242 6.27 4.18 15.61
CA PHE A 242 6.07 3.96 14.18
C PHE A 242 5.62 2.52 13.87
N ASP A 243 6.15 1.51 14.55
CA ASP A 243 5.70 0.12 14.40
C ASP A 243 4.26 -0.12 14.90
N ASP A 244 3.86 0.53 16.00
CA ASP A 244 2.47 0.55 16.47
C ASP A 244 1.55 1.22 15.45
N TYR A 245 1.98 2.34 14.84
CA TYR A 245 1.26 3.03 13.77
C TYR A 245 1.02 2.11 12.57
N LEU A 246 2.09 1.48 12.05
CA LEU A 246 1.99 0.53 10.94
C LEU A 246 1.10 -0.65 11.28
N SER A 247 1.23 -1.21 12.49
CA SER A 247 0.38 -2.33 12.91
C SER A 247 -1.09 -1.94 12.98
N GLY A 248 -1.39 -0.72 13.45
CA GLY A 248 -2.74 -0.17 13.47
C GLY A 248 -3.30 -0.05 12.06
N GLY A 249 -2.53 0.56 11.15
CA GLY A 249 -2.90 0.72 9.74
C GLY A 249 -3.17 -0.60 9.03
N CYS A 250 -2.26 -1.58 9.13
CA CYS A 250 -2.46 -2.90 8.53
C CYS A 250 -3.72 -3.61 9.07
N LYS A 251 -3.99 -3.50 10.39
CA LYS A 251 -5.19 -4.09 11.01
C LYS A 251 -6.47 -3.40 10.53
N GLU A 252 -6.46 -2.09 10.38
CA GLU A 252 -7.60 -1.32 9.86
C GLU A 252 -7.91 -1.70 8.41
N ILE A 253 -6.89 -1.68 7.54
CA ILE A 253 -6.99 -2.08 6.12
C ILE A 253 -7.59 -3.49 6.01
N ARG A 254 -7.02 -4.45 6.75
CA ARG A 254 -7.53 -5.84 6.77
C ARG A 254 -8.97 -5.93 7.27
N SER A 255 -9.31 -5.21 8.35
CA SER A 255 -10.65 -5.26 8.95
C SER A 255 -11.71 -4.74 7.98
N ARG A 256 -11.42 -3.67 7.24
CA ARG A 256 -12.32 -3.14 6.19
C ARG A 256 -12.57 -4.16 5.09
N LEU A 257 -11.53 -4.82 4.60
CA LEU A 257 -11.66 -5.84 3.56
C LEU A 257 -12.40 -7.08 4.09
N GLU A 258 -12.19 -7.46 5.36
CA GLU A 258 -12.96 -8.52 6.02
C GLU A 258 -14.45 -8.18 6.15
N GLU A 259 -14.78 -6.94 6.49
CA GLU A 259 -16.17 -6.47 6.55
C GLU A 259 -16.81 -6.55 5.16
N ALA A 260 -16.16 -6.00 4.13
CA ALA A 260 -16.60 -6.07 2.74
C ALA A 260 -16.85 -7.50 2.26
N ALA A 261 -15.92 -8.42 2.54
CA ALA A 261 -16.05 -9.83 2.23
C ALA A 261 -17.21 -10.48 2.99
N ARG A 262 -17.44 -10.16 4.28
CA ARG A 262 -18.58 -10.69 5.04
C ARG A 262 -19.92 -10.16 4.51
N GLU A 263 -19.95 -8.93 4.00
CA GLU A 263 -21.16 -8.34 3.41
C GLU A 263 -21.52 -8.91 2.04
N SER A 264 -20.53 -9.38 1.27
CA SER A 264 -20.73 -10.03 -0.03
C SER A 264 -21.39 -11.42 0.10
N ILE A 265 -21.26 -12.08 1.26
CA ILE A 265 -21.89 -13.38 1.53
C ILE A 265 -23.41 -13.23 1.65
N VAL A 266 -24.14 -13.95 0.79
CA VAL A 266 -25.61 -13.92 0.73
C VAL A 266 -26.23 -14.89 1.73
N ASN A 267 -25.66 -16.09 1.88
CA ASN A 267 -26.18 -17.14 2.75
C ASN A 267 -25.59 -17.08 4.16
N LYS A 268 -25.93 -16.03 4.92
CA LYS A 268 -25.45 -15.78 6.28
C LYS A 268 -25.99 -16.82 7.30
N ASN A 269 -25.42 -18.02 7.33
CA ASN A 269 -25.72 -19.01 8.37
C ASN A 269 -24.79 -18.84 9.58
N LYS A 270 -25.35 -18.99 10.79
CA LYS A 270 -24.61 -18.91 12.08
C LYS A 270 -23.48 -19.94 12.25
N GLN A 271 -23.35 -20.89 11.31
CA GLN A 271 -22.41 -22.01 11.35
C GLN A 271 -21.15 -21.79 10.50
N ILE A 272 -21.00 -20.64 9.85
CA ILE A 272 -19.74 -20.26 9.21
C ILE A 272 -18.76 -19.89 10.35
N GLN A 273 -18.21 -20.92 11.00
CA GLN A 273 -17.11 -20.82 11.96
C GLN A 273 -15.74 -20.86 11.27
N ASP A 274 -15.73 -20.89 9.94
CA ASP A 274 -14.50 -20.85 9.15
C ASP A 274 -14.02 -19.40 8.98
N GLU A 275 -12.74 -19.19 9.27
CA GLU A 275 -12.07 -17.91 9.10
C GLU A 275 -11.92 -17.57 7.61
N LEU A 276 -12.32 -16.36 7.24
CA LEU A 276 -11.94 -15.75 5.97
C LEU A 276 -10.42 -15.62 5.94
N GLU A 277 -9.80 -16.13 4.88
CA GLU A 277 -8.37 -15.92 4.66
C GLU A 277 -8.20 -14.76 3.68
N ILE A 278 -7.62 -13.67 4.16
CA ILE A 278 -7.40 -12.43 3.39
C ILE A 278 -5.92 -12.13 3.32
N LYS A 279 -5.45 -11.84 2.10
CA LYS A 279 -4.08 -11.39 1.82
C LYS A 279 -4.13 -10.15 0.95
N ILE A 280 -3.23 -9.23 1.21
CA ILE A 280 -3.08 -7.97 0.48
C ILE A 280 -1.63 -7.90 0.03
N ASP A 281 -1.42 -7.50 -1.21
CA ASP A 281 -0.10 -7.29 -1.80
C ASP A 281 -0.20 -6.19 -2.87
N ASN A 282 0.22 -4.98 -2.52
CA ASN A 282 0.04 -3.77 -3.32
C ASN A 282 -1.41 -3.59 -3.79
N ILE A 283 -1.63 -3.50 -5.10
CA ILE A 283 -2.96 -3.36 -5.70
C ILE A 283 -3.74 -4.68 -5.74
N TYR A 284 -3.15 -5.77 -5.25
CA TYR A 284 -3.73 -7.11 -5.29
C TYR A 284 -4.32 -7.49 -3.94
N SER A 285 -5.44 -8.20 -3.99
CA SER A 285 -5.99 -8.91 -2.84
C SER A 285 -6.38 -10.32 -3.19
N HIS A 286 -6.23 -11.22 -2.23
CA HIS A 286 -6.71 -12.59 -2.30
C HIS A 286 -7.64 -12.88 -1.13
N ILE A 287 -8.85 -13.31 -1.42
CA ILE A 287 -9.87 -13.60 -0.42
C ILE A 287 -10.37 -15.00 -0.65
N LYS A 288 -10.17 -15.87 0.33
CA LYS A 288 -10.68 -17.22 0.32
C LYS A 288 -11.83 -17.33 1.31
N TYR A 289 -13.00 -17.56 0.74
CA TYR A 289 -14.24 -17.73 1.46
C TYR A 289 -14.37 -19.14 2.04
N PRO A 290 -15.10 -19.28 3.16
CA PRO A 290 -15.57 -20.55 3.67
C PRO A 290 -16.25 -21.40 2.58
N GLN A 291 -16.09 -22.71 2.65
CA GLN A 291 -16.44 -23.64 1.56
C GLN A 291 -17.89 -23.53 1.09
N ASP A 292 -18.83 -23.32 2.02
CA ASP A 292 -20.27 -23.27 1.74
C ASP A 292 -20.78 -21.84 1.48
N SER A 293 -19.89 -20.86 1.28
CA SER A 293 -20.29 -19.47 1.05
C SER A 293 -20.87 -19.30 -0.35
N ILE A 294 -22.00 -18.59 -0.44
CA ILE A 294 -22.54 -18.05 -1.68
C ILE A 294 -22.27 -16.56 -1.68
N VAL A 295 -21.53 -16.09 -2.68
CA VAL A 295 -20.93 -14.76 -2.70
C VAL A 295 -21.45 -13.95 -3.88
N GLU A 296 -21.94 -12.75 -3.59
CA GLU A 296 -22.21 -11.73 -4.62
C GLU A 296 -20.90 -11.05 -4.98
N VAL A 297 -20.27 -11.52 -6.06
CA VAL A 297 -18.88 -11.20 -6.43
C VAL A 297 -18.68 -9.70 -6.60
N VAL A 298 -19.62 -9.06 -7.28
CA VAL A 298 -19.56 -7.63 -7.62
C VAL A 298 -19.79 -6.70 -6.44
N LYS A 299 -20.32 -7.18 -5.30
CA LYS A 299 -20.45 -6.30 -4.11
C LYS A 299 -19.11 -5.91 -3.51
N ILE A 300 -18.10 -6.77 -3.67
CA ILE A 300 -16.82 -6.51 -3.05
C ILE A 300 -16.10 -5.32 -3.69
N THR A 301 -16.35 -5.08 -4.99
CA THR A 301 -15.66 -4.02 -5.74
C THR A 301 -15.95 -2.63 -5.19
N ASN A 302 -17.11 -2.43 -4.56
CA ASN A 302 -17.48 -1.16 -3.93
C ASN A 302 -16.52 -0.71 -2.80
N GLU A 303 -15.81 -1.66 -2.18
CA GLU A 303 -14.93 -1.40 -1.04
C GLU A 303 -13.46 -1.44 -1.42
N LEU A 304 -13.12 -1.96 -2.62
CA LEU A 304 -11.74 -2.15 -3.05
C LEU A 304 -11.03 -0.84 -3.43
N GLU A 305 -11.75 0.12 -4.00
CA GLU A 305 -11.18 1.39 -4.49
C GLU A 305 -11.04 2.47 -3.41
N VAL A 306 -11.66 2.29 -2.24
CA VAL A 306 -11.72 3.35 -1.22
C VAL A 306 -10.37 3.47 -0.52
N GLU A 307 -9.81 4.69 -0.42
CA GLU A 307 -8.66 4.94 0.47
C GLU A 307 -8.94 4.35 1.87
N PRO A 308 -8.02 3.57 2.44
CA PRO A 308 -6.62 3.34 2.04
C PRO A 308 -6.35 2.06 1.21
N LEU A 309 -7.37 1.36 0.70
CA LEU A 309 -7.20 0.05 0.08
C LEU A 309 -6.55 0.12 -1.32
N GLU A 310 -7.00 1.02 -2.20
CA GLU A 310 -6.48 1.21 -3.57
C GLU A 310 -6.26 -0.11 -4.35
N LEU A 311 -7.11 -1.11 -4.09
CA LEU A 311 -6.99 -2.45 -4.66
C LEU A 311 -7.65 -2.47 -6.05
N LYS A 312 -6.90 -2.91 -7.05
CA LYS A 312 -7.35 -2.99 -8.45
C LYS A 312 -7.62 -4.41 -8.91
N VAL A 313 -6.93 -5.38 -8.31
CA VAL A 313 -7.05 -6.78 -8.68
C VAL A 313 -7.47 -7.59 -7.45
N CYS A 314 -8.59 -8.29 -7.55
CA CYS A 314 -9.08 -9.12 -6.46
C CYS A 314 -9.32 -10.55 -6.93
N THR A 315 -8.64 -11.51 -6.30
CA THR A 315 -8.85 -12.93 -6.55
C THR A 315 -9.70 -13.53 -5.43
N LEU A 316 -10.90 -13.98 -5.77
CA LEU A 316 -11.82 -14.65 -4.86
C LEU A 316 -11.73 -16.16 -5.05
N LYS A 317 -11.55 -16.90 -3.95
CA LYS A 317 -11.72 -18.34 -3.91
C LYS A 317 -12.98 -18.69 -3.13
N ILE A 318 -13.98 -19.24 -3.82
CA ILE A 318 -15.33 -19.50 -3.29
C ILE A 318 -15.64 -20.98 -3.51
N GLY A 319 -15.53 -21.77 -2.44
CA GLY A 319 -15.61 -23.23 -2.56
C GLY A 319 -14.57 -23.78 -3.54
N GLY A 320 -15.02 -24.40 -4.63
CA GLY A 320 -14.18 -24.90 -5.72
C GLY A 320 -13.85 -23.88 -6.81
N SER A 321 -14.53 -22.72 -6.83
CA SER A 321 -14.39 -21.72 -7.87
C SER A 321 -13.33 -20.67 -7.52
N ILE A 322 -12.63 -20.21 -8.55
CA ILE A 322 -11.71 -19.07 -8.48
C ILE A 322 -12.21 -18.03 -9.48
N VAL A 323 -12.32 -16.80 -9.01
CA VAL A 323 -12.71 -15.64 -9.83
C VAL A 323 -11.67 -14.56 -9.62
N ARG A 324 -11.13 -14.03 -10.71
CA ARG A 324 -10.30 -12.83 -10.69
C ARG A 324 -11.14 -11.65 -11.16
N ILE A 325 -11.09 -10.57 -10.42
CA ILE A 325 -11.76 -9.31 -10.72
C ILE A 325 -10.66 -8.32 -11.04
N ASP A 326 -10.68 -7.77 -12.25
CA ASP A 326 -9.81 -6.69 -12.66
C ASP A 326 -10.65 -5.41 -12.79
N ILE A 327 -10.30 -4.42 -11.98
CA ILE A 327 -10.94 -3.10 -11.97
C ILE A 327 -10.01 -2.15 -12.75
N GLU A 328 -10.40 -1.84 -13.98
CA GLU A 328 -9.70 -0.89 -14.83
C GLU A 328 -10.35 0.50 -14.72
N GLY A 329 -9.57 1.57 -14.52
CA GLY A 329 -10.03 2.96 -14.49
C GLY A 329 -10.05 3.64 -13.11
N GLU A 330 -10.52 4.89 -13.06
CA GLU A 330 -10.52 5.75 -11.84
C GLU A 330 -11.91 5.89 -11.16
N ASP A 331 -13.01 5.47 -11.79
CA ASP A 331 -14.39 5.74 -11.31
C ASP A 331 -15.31 4.49 -11.42
N ARG A 332 -15.06 3.34 -10.73
CA ARG A 332 -15.84 2.10 -10.99
C ARG A 332 -16.12 1.19 -9.79
N ASN A 333 -16.88 1.72 -8.85
CA ASN A 333 -17.68 0.85 -7.99
C ASN A 333 -18.76 0.13 -8.81
N TYR A 334 -19.13 -1.11 -8.47
CA TYR A 334 -20.24 -1.84 -9.11
C TYR A 334 -21.57 -1.07 -9.09
N THR A 335 -21.72 -0.17 -8.12
CA THR A 335 -22.87 0.76 -8.03
C THR A 335 -22.69 2.05 -8.81
N ASP A 336 -21.51 2.35 -9.36
CA ASP A 336 -21.15 3.60 -10.05
C ASP A 336 -20.36 3.38 -11.35
N ILE A 337 -20.57 2.26 -12.06
CA ILE A 337 -19.99 2.03 -13.39
C ILE A 337 -20.40 3.21 -14.29
N ALA A 338 -19.42 3.99 -14.74
CA ALA A 338 -19.60 5.14 -15.62
C ALA A 338 -18.72 5.03 -16.88
N GLY A 339 -19.31 5.34 -18.04
CA GLY A 339 -18.64 5.30 -19.35
C GLY A 339 -18.68 3.94 -20.05
N SER A 340 -17.80 3.76 -21.06
CA SER A 340 -17.58 2.51 -21.82
C SER A 340 -16.79 1.44 -21.05
N ASP A 341 -16.29 1.84 -19.90
CA ASP A 341 -15.42 1.11 -19.02
C ASP A 341 -16.04 -0.04 -18.22
N GLY A 342 -15.79 -1.29 -18.57
CA GLY A 342 -16.39 -2.43 -17.86
C GLY A 342 -15.61 -2.91 -16.62
N ILE A 343 -16.26 -3.72 -15.78
CA ILE A 343 -15.57 -4.61 -14.82
C ILE A 343 -15.33 -5.95 -15.52
N VAL A 344 -14.09 -6.43 -15.54
CA VAL A 344 -13.76 -7.74 -16.13
C VAL A 344 -13.68 -8.78 -15.04
N LEU A 345 -14.49 -9.83 -15.17
CA LEU A 345 -14.49 -11.01 -14.32
C LEU A 345 -13.90 -12.19 -15.08
N THR A 346 -12.80 -12.73 -14.59
CA THR A 346 -12.15 -13.90 -15.17
C THR A 346 -12.47 -15.13 -14.33
N PHE A 347 -13.23 -16.07 -14.91
CA PHE A 347 -13.58 -17.34 -14.29
C PHE A 347 -12.64 -18.44 -14.77
N TYR A 348 -12.08 -19.19 -13.83
CA TYR A 348 -11.24 -20.36 -14.13
C TYR A 348 -12.12 -21.60 -14.32
N THR A 349 -12.14 -22.13 -15.56
CA THR A 349 -12.98 -23.27 -15.98
C THR A 349 -12.13 -24.47 -16.42
N SER A 350 -12.77 -25.61 -16.72
CA SER A 350 -12.07 -26.78 -17.27
C SER A 350 -11.42 -26.54 -18.64
N LEU A 351 -11.88 -25.51 -19.37
CA LEU A 351 -11.34 -25.10 -20.67
C LEU A 351 -10.38 -23.90 -20.58
N GLY A 352 -9.94 -23.54 -19.37
CA GLY A 352 -9.09 -22.38 -19.10
C GLY A 352 -9.90 -21.15 -18.66
N GLU A 353 -9.36 -19.97 -18.91
CA GLU A 353 -9.94 -18.69 -18.50
C GLU A 353 -11.13 -18.30 -19.39
N LEU A 354 -12.22 -17.87 -18.74
CA LEU A 354 -13.40 -17.31 -19.38
C LEU A 354 -13.64 -15.90 -18.84
N GLU A 355 -13.50 -14.90 -19.70
CA GLU A 355 -13.74 -13.49 -19.38
C GLU A 355 -15.22 -13.14 -19.57
N VAL A 356 -15.81 -12.56 -18.52
CA VAL A 356 -17.16 -12.01 -18.47
C VAL A 356 -17.05 -10.52 -18.17
N GLU A 357 -17.55 -9.70 -19.06
CA GLU A 357 -17.50 -8.25 -18.97
C GLU A 357 -18.84 -7.70 -18.46
N LEU A 358 -18.75 -6.80 -17.49
CA LEU A 358 -19.89 -6.09 -16.92
C LEU A 358 -19.82 -4.62 -17.31
N TYR A 359 -20.86 -4.11 -17.97
CA TYR A 359 -20.90 -2.73 -18.44
C TYR A 359 -22.25 -2.09 -18.14
N LEU A 360 -22.29 -0.76 -18.12
CA LEU A 360 -23.54 -0.04 -17.97
C LEU A 360 -24.35 -0.15 -19.28
N ASP A 361 -25.61 -0.55 -19.17
CA ASP A 361 -26.49 -0.61 -20.34
C ASP A 361 -26.72 0.80 -20.91
N GLU A 362 -26.49 0.98 -22.21
CA GLU A 362 -26.60 2.28 -22.90
C GLU A 362 -28.04 2.78 -23.00
N GLU A 363 -29.03 1.87 -22.97
CA GLU A 363 -30.45 2.21 -23.13
C GLU A 363 -31.16 2.41 -21.79
N ASP A 364 -30.77 1.68 -20.75
CA ASP A 364 -31.32 1.81 -19.39
C ASP A 364 -30.24 1.63 -18.30
N GLU A 365 -29.77 2.76 -17.77
CA GLU A 365 -28.77 2.85 -16.68
C GLU A 365 -29.14 2.09 -15.38
N ASN A 366 -30.38 1.56 -15.28
CA ASN A 366 -30.80 0.66 -14.21
C ASN A 366 -30.35 -0.79 -14.39
N PHE A 367 -29.78 -1.15 -15.54
CA PHE A 367 -29.28 -2.48 -15.83
C PHE A 367 -27.76 -2.46 -16.04
N ILE A 368 -27.15 -3.56 -15.65
CA ILE A 368 -25.76 -3.87 -15.96
C ILE A 368 -25.80 -4.99 -16.99
N GLY A 369 -25.22 -4.75 -18.16
CA GLY A 369 -25.04 -5.74 -19.22
C GLY A 369 -23.99 -6.78 -18.83
N VAL A 370 -24.15 -8.00 -19.35
CA VAL A 370 -23.27 -9.13 -19.09
C VAL A 370 -22.92 -9.76 -20.43
N GLU A 371 -21.66 -9.68 -20.83
CA GLU A 371 -21.17 -10.25 -22.08
C GLU A 371 -19.98 -11.17 -21.86
N VAL A 372 -19.88 -12.23 -22.67
CA VAL A 372 -18.77 -13.18 -22.65
C VAL A 372 -17.92 -12.96 -23.88
N ARG A 373 -16.62 -12.69 -23.70
CA ARG A 373 -15.72 -12.39 -24.82
C ARG A 373 -15.50 -13.59 -25.75
N ASP A 374 -15.42 -14.79 -25.19
CA ASP A 374 -15.18 -16.03 -25.94
C ASP A 374 -16.46 -16.90 -26.00
N GLN A 375 -17.34 -16.54 -26.93
CA GLN A 375 -18.63 -17.23 -27.10
C GLN A 375 -18.46 -18.69 -27.55
N GLU A 376 -17.40 -19.02 -28.30
CA GLU A 376 -17.13 -20.41 -28.71
C GLU A 376 -16.80 -21.29 -27.49
N LYS A 377 -15.98 -20.77 -26.57
CA LYS A 377 -15.66 -21.44 -25.30
C LYS A 377 -16.91 -21.56 -24.42
N LEU A 378 -17.75 -20.53 -24.34
CA LEU A 378 -19.03 -20.60 -23.61
C LEU A 378 -19.92 -21.75 -24.12
N GLU A 379 -20.10 -21.88 -25.42
CA GLU A 379 -20.94 -22.95 -26.00
C GLU A 379 -20.36 -24.36 -25.76
N LYS A 380 -19.03 -24.49 -25.72
CA LYS A 380 -18.36 -25.75 -25.32
C LYS A 380 -18.59 -26.07 -23.85
N LEU A 381 -18.49 -25.08 -22.95
CA LEU A 381 -18.76 -25.25 -21.51
C LEU A 381 -20.22 -25.66 -21.27
N LYS A 382 -21.17 -25.04 -21.96
CA LYS A 382 -22.60 -25.43 -21.93
C LYS A 382 -22.79 -26.87 -22.40
N SER A 383 -22.14 -27.26 -23.49
CA SER A 383 -22.20 -28.64 -24.01
C SER A 383 -21.65 -29.68 -23.03
N CYS A 384 -20.72 -29.29 -22.17
CA CYS A 384 -20.16 -30.10 -21.09
C CYS A 384 -20.96 -30.05 -19.78
N ASN A 385 -22.05 -29.28 -19.71
CA ASN A 385 -22.82 -29.00 -18.49
C ASN A 385 -21.95 -28.46 -17.34
N GLU A 386 -20.92 -27.68 -17.65
CA GLU A 386 -20.09 -27.05 -16.62
C GLU A 386 -20.82 -25.83 -16.02
N GLU A 387 -20.82 -25.74 -14.68
CA GLU A 387 -21.36 -24.58 -13.97
C GLU A 387 -20.24 -23.54 -13.79
N ILE A 388 -20.36 -22.40 -14.49
CA ILE A 388 -19.38 -21.31 -14.39
C ILE A 388 -19.57 -20.61 -13.05
N GLY A 389 -18.47 -20.43 -12.31
CA GLY A 389 -18.48 -19.68 -11.05
C GLY A 389 -19.46 -20.27 -10.03
N GLN A 390 -19.35 -21.56 -9.72
CA GLN A 390 -20.17 -22.20 -8.69
C GLN A 390 -20.14 -21.37 -7.39
N ASN A 391 -21.32 -21.17 -6.80
CA ASN A 391 -21.54 -20.32 -5.62
C ASN A 391 -21.26 -18.81 -5.81
N CYS A 392 -21.01 -18.35 -7.04
CA CYS A 392 -20.90 -16.93 -7.38
C CYS A 392 -22.25 -16.40 -7.88
N LEU A 393 -22.61 -15.20 -7.44
CA LEU A 393 -23.79 -14.48 -7.90
C LEU A 393 -23.41 -13.15 -8.55
N LEU A 394 -24.22 -12.75 -9.53
CA LEU A 394 -24.23 -11.46 -10.22
C LEU A 394 -25.64 -10.88 -10.16
N GLY A 395 -25.84 -9.81 -9.39
CA GLY A 395 -27.16 -9.18 -9.21
C GLY A 395 -28.20 -10.13 -8.61
N GLY A 396 -27.78 -11.09 -7.80
CA GLY A 396 -28.62 -12.15 -7.23
C GLY A 396 -28.93 -13.33 -8.15
N LEU A 397 -28.40 -13.35 -9.38
CA LEU A 397 -28.49 -14.48 -10.32
C LEU A 397 -27.21 -15.30 -10.28
N SER A 398 -27.27 -16.60 -10.57
CA SER A 398 -26.05 -17.37 -10.86
C SER A 398 -25.36 -16.81 -12.11
N VAL A 399 -24.04 -17.02 -12.23
CA VAL A 399 -23.26 -16.52 -13.38
C VAL A 399 -23.84 -16.99 -14.71
N ASN A 400 -24.19 -18.28 -14.82
CA ASN A 400 -24.85 -18.84 -16.01
C ASN A 400 -26.16 -18.13 -16.35
N GLN A 401 -27.02 -17.88 -15.35
CA GLN A 401 -28.28 -17.17 -15.56
C GLN A 401 -28.08 -15.72 -15.99
N ALA A 402 -27.11 -15.02 -15.40
CA ALA A 402 -26.78 -13.65 -15.77
C ALA A 402 -26.27 -13.57 -17.21
N ILE A 403 -25.43 -14.50 -17.63
CA ILE A 403 -24.94 -14.62 -19.02
C ILE A 403 -26.08 -14.93 -19.99
N GLU A 404 -26.95 -15.89 -19.66
CA GLU A 404 -28.09 -16.24 -20.52
C GLU A 404 -29.10 -15.09 -20.68
N GLN A 405 -29.32 -14.35 -19.60
CA GLN A 405 -30.18 -13.17 -19.62
C GLN A 405 -29.52 -11.97 -20.32
N GLY A 406 -28.19 -11.89 -20.30
CA GLY A 406 -27.38 -10.81 -20.86
C GLY A 406 -27.38 -9.53 -20.01
N TYR A 407 -28.07 -9.50 -18.87
CA TYR A 407 -28.12 -8.35 -17.96
C TYR A 407 -28.67 -8.73 -16.58
N PHE A 408 -28.44 -7.87 -15.58
CA PHE A 408 -29.16 -7.89 -14.30
C PHE A 408 -29.45 -6.47 -13.80
N LYS A 409 -30.33 -6.36 -12.81
CA LYS A 409 -30.75 -5.06 -12.25
C LYS A 409 -29.67 -4.47 -11.34
N ARG A 410 -29.26 -3.23 -11.61
CA ARG A 410 -28.36 -2.44 -10.77
C ARG A 410 -29.00 -2.14 -9.42
N PRO A 411 -28.32 -2.40 -8.29
CA PRO A 411 -28.86 -2.08 -6.97
C PRO A 411 -28.85 -0.56 -6.71
N ARG A 412 -30.03 0.07 -6.72
CA ARG A 412 -30.23 1.51 -6.48
C ARG A 412 -29.85 2.02 -5.08
N LYS A 413 -29.40 1.15 -4.16
CA LYS A 413 -29.36 1.46 -2.70
C LYS A 413 -28.10 2.21 -2.23
N LEU A 414 -27.17 2.56 -3.11
CA LEU A 414 -25.89 3.22 -2.76
C LEU A 414 -25.61 4.52 -3.54
N CYS A 415 -26.49 4.98 -4.42
CA CYS A 415 -26.27 6.19 -5.23
C CYS A 415 -26.32 7.53 -4.45
N GLN A 416 -26.44 7.53 -3.11
CA GLN A 416 -26.62 8.77 -2.33
C GLN A 416 -25.30 9.46 -1.91
N SER A 417 -24.15 8.80 -2.00
CA SER A 417 -22.84 9.40 -1.66
C SER A 417 -22.14 10.05 -2.86
N SER A 418 -22.22 9.45 -4.06
CA SER A 418 -21.53 9.92 -5.27
C SER A 418 -22.16 11.18 -5.90
N GLU A 419 -23.48 11.37 -5.80
CA GLU A 419 -24.15 12.58 -6.32
C GLU A 419 -23.65 13.88 -5.67
N ARG A 420 -23.06 13.82 -4.46
CA ARG A 420 -22.45 15.00 -3.82
C ARG A 420 -21.06 15.34 -4.35
N VAL A 421 -20.30 14.36 -4.85
CA VAL A 421 -18.92 14.55 -5.33
C VAL A 421 -18.89 14.90 -6.82
N SER A 422 -19.77 14.31 -7.62
CA SER A 422 -19.91 14.64 -9.05
C SER A 422 -20.50 16.04 -9.27
N SER A 423 -21.39 16.50 -8.38
CA SER A 423 -21.98 17.84 -8.47
C SER A 423 -21.06 18.97 -7.98
N SER A 424 -20.02 18.67 -7.19
CA SER A 424 -18.95 19.62 -6.86
C SER A 424 -17.89 19.71 -7.97
N ARG A 425 -17.46 18.58 -8.55
CA ARG A 425 -16.48 18.56 -9.67
C ARG A 425 -16.99 19.28 -10.91
N LYS A 426 -18.25 19.05 -11.32
CA LYS A 426 -18.87 19.77 -12.46
C LYS A 426 -18.99 21.28 -12.22
N LYS A 427 -19.03 21.73 -10.96
CA LYS A 427 -18.99 23.17 -10.63
C LYS A 427 -17.58 23.73 -10.68
N GLU A 428 -16.57 22.96 -10.30
CA GLU A 428 -15.17 23.40 -10.36
C GLU A 428 -14.64 23.48 -11.79
N GLU A 429 -14.94 22.50 -12.65
CA GLU A 429 -14.59 22.57 -14.08
C GLU A 429 -15.27 23.75 -14.77
N GLY A 430 -16.57 23.96 -14.54
CA GLY A 430 -17.28 25.11 -15.10
C GLY A 430 -16.75 26.46 -14.61
N VAL A 431 -16.20 26.53 -13.39
CA VAL A 431 -15.55 27.74 -12.85
C VAL A 431 -14.16 27.94 -13.45
N LEU A 432 -13.39 26.87 -13.65
CA LEU A 432 -12.07 26.92 -14.26
C LEU A 432 -12.14 27.30 -15.75
N GLU A 433 -13.11 26.75 -16.47
CA GLU A 433 -13.32 27.04 -17.89
C GLU A 433 -13.82 28.47 -18.10
N ALA A 434 -14.71 28.96 -17.22
CA ALA A 434 -15.13 30.36 -17.20
C ALA A 434 -13.99 31.32 -16.81
N ALA A 435 -13.10 30.93 -15.91
CA ALA A 435 -11.93 31.72 -15.53
C ALA A 435 -10.89 31.77 -16.66
N LEU A 436 -10.66 30.65 -17.36
CA LEU A 436 -9.78 30.58 -18.53
C LEU A 436 -10.32 31.44 -19.68
N GLU A 437 -11.63 31.41 -19.93
CA GLU A 437 -12.25 32.26 -20.95
C GLU A 437 -12.17 33.75 -20.60
N ALA A 438 -12.32 34.11 -19.31
CA ALA A 438 -12.21 35.50 -18.86
C ALA A 438 -10.79 36.08 -18.94
N VAL A 439 -9.75 35.24 -19.05
CA VAL A 439 -8.34 35.66 -19.09
C VAL A 439 -7.76 35.62 -20.51
N LYS A 440 -8.42 34.97 -21.48
CA LYS A 440 -7.95 34.88 -22.87
C LYS A 440 -7.84 36.23 -23.60
N ASP A 441 -8.61 37.23 -23.16
CA ASP A 441 -8.62 38.58 -23.76
C ASP A 441 -7.70 39.58 -23.02
N LEU A 442 -6.95 39.16 -21.99
CA LEU A 442 -6.03 40.03 -21.26
C LEU A 442 -4.64 40.02 -21.92
N GLU A 443 -4.25 41.15 -22.54
CA GLU A 443 -2.88 41.35 -23.01
C GLU A 443 -1.93 41.58 -21.82
N TYR A 444 -0.67 41.15 -21.98
CA TYR A 444 0.40 41.16 -20.95
C TYR A 444 0.69 42.54 -20.31
N GLY A 445 0.11 43.63 -20.85
CA GLY A 445 0.20 44.99 -20.31
C GLY A 445 -0.81 45.35 -19.21
N ASP A 446 -1.92 44.61 -19.07
CA ASP A 446 -3.00 44.97 -18.13
C ASP A 446 -2.76 44.47 -16.69
N ILE A 447 -1.84 43.53 -16.50
CA ILE A 447 -1.58 42.89 -15.19
C ILE A 447 -0.68 43.76 -14.29
N VAL A 448 0.02 44.77 -14.83
CA VAL A 448 1.03 45.54 -14.08
C VAL A 448 0.47 46.81 -13.39
N ASN A 449 -0.82 47.12 -13.50
CA ASN A 449 -1.38 48.35 -12.89
C ASN A 449 -2.48 48.16 -11.84
N SER A 450 -2.70 46.95 -11.33
CA SER A 450 -3.72 46.71 -10.29
C SER A 450 -3.17 46.56 -8.87
N SER A 451 -1.93 46.97 -8.60
CA SER A 451 -1.41 47.10 -7.24
C SER A 451 -1.41 48.56 -6.80
N SER A 452 -2.60 49.11 -6.54
CA SER A 452 -2.85 50.19 -5.55
C SER A 452 -4.31 50.62 -5.56
N ASN A 453 -4.95 50.58 -4.39
CA ASN A 453 -6.25 51.19 -4.02
C ASN A 453 -7.55 50.59 -4.60
N SER A 454 -8.15 49.65 -3.86
CA SER A 454 -9.62 49.58 -3.68
C SER A 454 -10.04 48.49 -2.66
N CYS A 455 -9.55 48.56 -1.42
CA CYS A 455 -10.16 47.85 -0.29
C CYS A 455 -11.09 48.79 0.48
N GLU A 456 -12.17 49.26 -0.16
CA GLU A 456 -13.31 49.89 0.53
C GLU A 456 -14.45 50.17 -0.47
N LYS A 457 -15.34 49.19 -0.69
CA LYS A 457 -16.77 49.36 -1.12
C LYS A 457 -17.41 48.07 -1.66
N VAL A 458 -17.46 46.99 -0.90
CA VAL A 458 -18.48 45.93 -1.12
C VAL A 458 -19.00 45.40 0.21
N MET A 459 -19.37 46.29 1.12
CA MET A 459 -20.26 45.97 2.24
C MET A 459 -21.30 47.08 2.36
N LYS A 460 -22.37 46.96 1.56
CA LYS A 460 -23.72 47.54 1.77
C LYS A 460 -24.48 47.44 0.45
N LYS A 461 -25.28 46.38 0.29
CA LYS A 461 -26.66 46.42 -0.26
C LYS A 461 -27.17 45.01 -0.58
N SER A 462 -27.90 44.44 0.37
CA SER A 462 -29.04 43.55 0.08
C SER A 462 -29.81 43.28 1.37
N LYS A 463 -30.47 44.32 1.88
CA LYS A 463 -31.57 44.21 2.83
C LYS A 463 -32.83 44.05 1.99
N VAL A 464 -33.34 42.82 1.83
CA VAL A 464 -34.66 42.57 1.27
C VAL A 464 -35.58 42.06 2.37
N ARG A 465 -36.70 42.78 2.47
CA ARG A 465 -37.85 42.63 3.36
C ARG A 465 -38.65 41.38 3.00
N ALA A 466 -39.12 40.67 4.03
CA ALA A 466 -40.24 39.74 3.92
C ALA A 466 -41.59 40.50 3.87
N PRO A 467 -42.58 39.93 3.18
CA PRO A 467 -43.97 39.87 3.68
C PRO A 467 -44.47 38.41 3.59
N GLY A 468 -45.30 37.85 4.46
CA GLY A 468 -46.12 38.32 5.57
C GLY A 468 -47.19 37.23 5.82
N CYS A 469 -47.56 37.07 7.10
CA CYS A 469 -48.48 36.11 7.74
C CYS A 469 -47.81 34.84 8.29
#